data_AF-A0AA39QGB8-F1
#
_entry.id   AF-A0AA39QGB8-F1
#
_cell.length_a   1.000
_cell.length_b   1.000
_cell.length_c   1.000
_cell.angle_alpha   90.00
_cell.angle_beta   90.00
_cell.angle_gamma   90.00
#
_symmetry.space_group_name_H-M   'P 1'
#
loop_
_entity.id
_entity.type
_entity.pdbx_description
1 polymer ?
#
loop_
_entity_poly.entity_id
_entity_poly.type
_entity_poly.pdbx_seq_one_letter_code
_entity_poly.pdbx_strand_id
1 'polypeptide(L)'
;MTGMWTWVALVAAAAFWPGVASDSLSTAQVSNVQSRLADAAQQSHRTSWELGTRQQTLLETEATVYSVFSDQSLPPTVDQPLMSDGSAADPASNGVAVLIAGWTGQGNSDGLNYTGAAKDQLDFLLNNVSRSSDGAISHRVSQTQLWSDFVYMVPPFLAYYGVLTENETLVSEANNLLDTNASNLWRHVVLGSSGTDSGHWSTGNGWAAAGMLRVYATIQKSQYESTFSSEMDDLISWTLEIQKAMYGAVDNTHIFRNYVDDDSTFYDSASTALMAYTVYRLYTITGDTSYIREAERSRTALYASGSTSTFSLSLSSTSTSTSTAPASTSTSGYEHFTSDGWLTPVVNPHSYGVEGSDSAEAQAFVLLMQSAYEEWVADGSQGSGALQLRTSVWGVLVSIAVGVVVLL
;
A
#
# COMPACT_ATOMS: atom_id res chain seq x y z
N MET A 1 -50.75 18.55 -27.04
CA MET A 1 -50.09 19.27 -28.15
C MET A 1 -48.63 18.85 -28.10
N THR A 2 -47.97 18.19 -29.07
CA THR A 2 -47.87 18.40 -30.54
C THR A 2 -47.30 19.78 -30.92
N GLY A 3 -46.12 19.94 -31.51
CA GLY A 3 -45.00 19.00 -31.71
C GLY A 3 -44.10 19.36 -32.93
N MET A 4 -42.81 18.97 -32.88
CA MET A 4 -41.85 18.81 -34.01
C MET A 4 -41.45 20.02 -34.90
N TRP A 5 -40.41 19.78 -35.73
CA TRP A 5 -40.05 20.44 -37.02
C TRP A 5 -38.98 21.57 -37.10
N THR A 6 -37.72 21.19 -36.85
CA THR A 6 -36.50 21.32 -37.72
C THR A 6 -36.37 22.32 -38.90
N TRP A 7 -35.13 22.88 -39.05
CA TRP A 7 -34.43 23.40 -40.29
C TRP A 7 -34.72 24.82 -40.85
N VAL A 8 -33.94 25.46 -41.77
CA VAL A 8 -32.47 25.68 -42.07
C VAL A 8 -32.36 26.58 -43.37
N ALA A 9 -31.29 27.23 -43.91
CA ALA A 9 -29.85 27.52 -43.65
C ALA A 9 -29.32 28.70 -44.55
N LEU A 10 -28.05 29.16 -44.40
CA LEU A 10 -27.15 29.83 -45.40
C LEU A 10 -27.50 31.29 -45.90
N VAL A 11 -26.63 32.13 -46.52
CA VAL A 11 -25.14 32.38 -46.49
C VAL A 11 -24.75 33.68 -47.28
N ALA A 12 -23.49 34.16 -47.16
CA ALA A 12 -22.77 35.22 -47.93
C ALA A 12 -23.12 36.70 -47.61
N ALA A 13 -22.28 37.73 -47.84
CA ALA A 13 -20.94 37.85 -48.47
C ALA A 13 -19.99 38.80 -47.68
N ALA A 14 -18.81 39.19 -48.21
CA ALA A 14 -17.69 39.78 -47.44
C ALA A 14 -16.93 40.96 -48.08
N ALA A 15 -16.21 41.74 -47.25
CA ALA A 15 -15.06 42.60 -47.61
C ALA A 15 -14.21 42.97 -46.36
N PHE A 16 -12.96 43.37 -46.56
CA PHE A 16 -11.97 43.75 -45.51
C PHE A 16 -11.51 45.22 -45.73
N TRP A 17 -10.58 45.85 -44.99
CA TRP A 17 -9.50 45.46 -44.05
C TRP A 17 -9.06 46.74 -43.26
N PRO A 18 -8.22 46.73 -42.20
CA PRO A 18 -7.57 45.62 -41.50
C PRO A 18 -8.37 45.27 -40.20
N GLY A 19 -7.89 45.11 -38.94
CA GLY A 19 -6.56 45.14 -38.30
C GLY A 19 -6.60 45.82 -36.91
N VAL A 20 -5.71 45.54 -35.95
CA VAL A 20 -4.61 44.54 -35.81
C VAL A 20 -4.43 44.24 -34.30
N ALA A 21 -3.81 43.11 -33.94
CA ALA A 21 -3.49 42.69 -32.55
C ALA A 21 -4.71 42.41 -31.64
N SER A 22 -5.47 41.40 -32.05
CA SER A 22 -6.59 40.72 -31.39
C SER A 22 -6.16 39.79 -30.24
N ASP A 23 -7.04 39.24 -29.38
CA ASP A 23 -8.41 39.61 -28.94
C ASP A 23 -8.73 38.78 -27.68
N SER A 24 -9.51 39.32 -26.73
CA SER A 24 -10.12 38.52 -25.65
C SER A 24 -11.49 37.98 -26.08
N LEU A 25 -11.78 36.70 -25.82
CA LEU A 25 -13.05 36.07 -26.20
C LEU A 25 -14.28 36.72 -25.53
N SER A 26 -15.33 36.93 -26.32
CA SER A 26 -16.63 37.39 -25.82
C SER A 26 -17.44 36.26 -25.18
N THR A 27 -18.43 36.61 -24.35
CA THR A 27 -19.30 35.67 -23.62
C THR A 27 -19.99 34.65 -24.54
N ALA A 28 -20.36 35.06 -25.76
CA ALA A 28 -20.98 34.17 -26.75
C ALA A 28 -19.98 33.12 -27.30
N GLN A 29 -18.69 33.46 -27.41
CA GLN A 29 -17.65 32.51 -27.81
C GLN A 29 -17.37 31.50 -26.69
N VAL A 30 -17.33 31.93 -25.43
CA VAL A 30 -17.15 31.04 -24.27
C VAL A 30 -18.29 30.00 -24.18
N SER A 31 -19.55 30.44 -24.31
CA SER A 31 -20.70 29.53 -24.30
C SER A 31 -20.71 28.55 -25.48
N ASN A 32 -20.23 28.98 -26.66
CA ASN A 32 -20.12 28.11 -27.84
C ASN A 32 -19.00 27.06 -27.65
N VAL A 33 -17.86 27.45 -27.07
CA VAL A 33 -16.78 26.50 -26.70
C VAL A 33 -17.25 25.48 -25.66
N GLN A 34 -18.06 25.88 -24.67
CA GLN A 34 -18.63 24.95 -23.70
C GLN A 34 -19.62 23.96 -24.33
N SER A 35 -20.47 24.40 -25.29
CA SER A 35 -21.30 23.47 -26.09
C SER A 35 -20.43 22.51 -26.89
N ARG A 36 -19.40 23.02 -27.58
CA ARG A 36 -18.46 22.21 -28.37
C ARG A 36 -17.72 21.16 -27.54
N LEU A 37 -17.45 21.43 -26.26
CA LEU A 37 -16.80 20.49 -25.36
C LEU A 37 -17.72 19.32 -24.97
N ALA A 38 -19.04 19.55 -24.88
CA ALA A 38 -20.04 18.49 -24.72
C ALA A 38 -20.30 17.75 -26.05
N ASP A 39 -20.41 18.46 -27.16
CA ASP A 39 -20.63 17.88 -28.49
C ASP A 39 -19.45 16.98 -28.92
N ALA A 40 -18.21 17.35 -28.59
CA ALA A 40 -17.02 16.52 -28.83
C ALA A 40 -17.03 15.17 -28.08
N ALA A 41 -17.88 15.02 -27.06
CA ALA A 41 -18.10 13.75 -26.37
C ALA A 41 -19.27 12.92 -26.95
N GLN A 42 -20.05 13.45 -27.91
CA GLN A 42 -21.22 12.76 -28.49
C GLN A 42 -21.32 12.78 -30.04
N GLN A 43 -20.45 13.49 -30.76
CA GLN A 43 -20.45 13.60 -32.22
C GLN A 43 -19.02 13.47 -32.76
N SER A 44 -18.70 12.88 -33.91
CA SER A 44 -19.36 11.91 -34.82
C SER A 44 -18.25 11.54 -35.84
N HIS A 45 -17.94 10.30 -36.18
CA HIS A 45 -18.83 9.17 -36.43
C HIS A 45 -18.35 7.90 -35.72
N ARG A 46 -19.26 7.18 -35.06
CA ARG A 46 -19.25 5.72 -34.98
C ARG A 46 -20.68 5.25 -35.07
N THR A 47 -21.01 4.54 -36.14
CA THR A 47 -22.26 3.76 -36.24
C THR A 47 -22.30 2.68 -35.16
N SER A 48 -23.46 2.07 -34.93
CA SER A 48 -23.59 0.98 -33.95
C SER A 48 -22.68 -0.22 -34.26
N TRP A 49 -22.38 -0.48 -35.53
CA TRP A 49 -21.42 -1.52 -35.91
C TRP A 49 -19.97 -1.12 -35.62
N GLU A 50 -19.57 0.16 -35.79
CA GLU A 50 -18.21 0.62 -35.43
C GLU A 50 -17.93 0.63 -33.92
N LEU A 51 -18.97 0.72 -33.08
CA LEU A 51 -18.86 0.50 -31.65
C LEU A 51 -18.66 -0.99 -31.36
N GLY A 52 -19.47 -1.87 -31.97
CA GLY A 52 -19.29 -3.32 -31.89
C GLY A 52 -17.92 -3.80 -32.36
N THR A 53 -17.42 -3.29 -33.50
CA THR A 53 -16.09 -3.59 -34.01
C THR A 53 -14.99 -3.07 -33.09
N ARG A 54 -15.14 -1.89 -32.47
CA ARG A 54 -14.19 -1.43 -31.44
C ARG A 54 -14.16 -2.38 -30.24
N GLN A 55 -15.33 -2.86 -29.80
CA GLN A 55 -15.43 -3.83 -28.72
C GLN A 55 -14.78 -5.16 -29.12
N GLN A 56 -15.03 -5.67 -30.33
CA GLN A 56 -14.35 -6.85 -30.88
C GLN A 56 -12.82 -6.68 -30.90
N THR A 57 -12.30 -5.53 -31.39
CA THR A 57 -10.85 -5.26 -31.34
C THR A 57 -10.31 -5.31 -29.91
N LEU A 58 -10.98 -4.67 -28.93
CA LEU A 58 -10.53 -4.71 -27.53
C LEU A 58 -10.60 -6.12 -26.93
N LEU A 59 -11.60 -6.92 -27.31
CA LEU A 59 -11.70 -8.34 -26.93
C LEU A 59 -10.61 -9.19 -27.60
N GLU A 60 -10.11 -8.81 -28.77
CA GLU A 60 -9.10 -9.56 -29.53
C GLU A 60 -7.65 -9.09 -29.29
N THR A 61 -7.41 -7.89 -28.74
CA THR A 61 -6.07 -7.36 -28.45
C THR A 61 -5.76 -7.22 -26.96
N GLU A 62 -6.69 -6.72 -26.13
CA GLU A 62 -6.45 -6.43 -24.71
C GLU A 62 -7.08 -7.48 -23.79
N ALA A 63 -8.33 -7.86 -24.07
CA ALA A 63 -9.19 -8.70 -23.25
C ALA A 63 -9.38 -10.09 -23.88
N THR A 64 -8.27 -10.68 -24.35
CA THR A 64 -8.20 -11.87 -25.23
C THR A 64 -8.98 -13.09 -24.73
N VAL A 65 -9.01 -13.32 -23.42
CA VAL A 65 -9.82 -14.36 -22.73
C VAL A 65 -11.33 -14.23 -22.97
N TYR A 66 -11.83 -13.02 -23.24
CA TYR A 66 -13.23 -12.76 -23.59
C TYR A 66 -13.49 -12.75 -25.11
N SER A 67 -12.46 -13.01 -25.94
CA SER A 67 -12.63 -13.18 -27.38
C SER A 67 -13.40 -14.46 -27.70
N VAL A 68 -14.27 -14.38 -28.72
CA VAL A 68 -14.90 -15.56 -29.34
C VAL A 68 -13.91 -16.44 -30.13
N PHE A 69 -12.66 -15.97 -30.28
CA PHE A 69 -11.54 -16.69 -30.90
C PHE A 69 -10.49 -17.15 -29.87
N SER A 70 -10.75 -17.02 -28.57
CA SER A 70 -9.97 -17.69 -27.54
C SER A 70 -10.17 -19.22 -27.60
N ASP A 71 -9.35 -19.96 -26.87
CA ASP A 71 -9.53 -21.40 -26.65
C ASP A 71 -10.57 -21.72 -25.56
N GLN A 72 -11.24 -20.71 -25.01
CA GLN A 72 -12.19 -20.82 -23.90
C GLN A 72 -13.63 -21.04 -24.39
N SER A 73 -14.39 -21.84 -23.65
CA SER A 73 -15.84 -21.97 -23.87
C SER A 73 -16.57 -20.70 -23.45
N LEU A 74 -17.57 -20.26 -24.22
CA LEU A 74 -18.38 -19.09 -23.90
C LEU A 74 -19.63 -19.46 -23.06
N PRO A 75 -20.01 -18.69 -22.03
CA PRO A 75 -19.28 -17.54 -21.47
C PRO A 75 -17.96 -18.00 -20.81
N PRO A 76 -16.87 -17.21 -20.89
CA PRO A 76 -15.58 -17.62 -20.34
C PRO A 76 -15.69 -18.03 -18.88
N THR A 77 -15.38 -19.28 -18.58
CA THR A 77 -15.38 -19.83 -17.21
C THR A 77 -14.04 -19.58 -16.52
N VAL A 78 -13.44 -18.43 -16.79
CA VAL A 78 -12.06 -18.12 -16.38
C VAL A 78 -12.11 -17.07 -15.30
N ASP A 79 -12.08 -17.54 -14.07
CA ASP A 79 -11.81 -16.72 -12.88
C ASP A 79 -10.55 -15.88 -13.16
N GLN A 80 -10.59 -14.56 -12.91
CA GLN A 80 -9.50 -13.63 -13.25
C GLN A 80 -8.96 -12.91 -12.01
N PRO A 81 -7.64 -12.62 -11.95
CA PRO A 81 -7.10 -11.70 -10.96
C PRO A 81 -7.65 -10.27 -11.16
N LEU A 82 -7.59 -9.44 -10.11
CA LEU A 82 -8.03 -8.04 -10.14
C LEU A 82 -7.33 -7.20 -11.22
N MET A 83 -6.13 -7.60 -11.62
CA MET A 83 -5.34 -7.03 -12.70
C MET A 83 -4.43 -8.10 -13.30
N SER A 84 -4.10 -7.97 -14.59
CA SER A 84 -3.20 -8.89 -15.29
C SER A 84 -1.76 -8.68 -14.83
N ASP A 85 -1.16 -9.71 -14.24
CA ASP A 85 0.24 -9.73 -13.81
C ASP A 85 0.85 -11.14 -14.03
N GLY A 86 2.19 -11.24 -13.99
CA GLY A 86 2.89 -12.53 -13.92
C GLY A 86 2.95 -13.12 -12.50
N SER A 87 2.71 -12.30 -11.47
CA SER A 87 2.38 -12.73 -10.12
C SER A 87 0.91 -13.14 -10.06
N ALA A 88 0.64 -14.26 -9.38
CA ALA A 88 -0.70 -14.66 -9.01
C ALA A 88 -1.18 -13.92 -7.74
N ALA A 89 -0.23 -13.46 -6.93
CA ALA A 89 -0.48 -12.98 -5.58
C ALA A 89 -0.62 -11.46 -5.48
N ASP A 90 0.24 -10.70 -6.17
CA ASP A 90 0.32 -9.24 -6.01
C ASP A 90 -0.99 -8.50 -6.33
N PRO A 91 -1.79 -8.90 -7.35
CA PRO A 91 -3.14 -8.38 -7.55
C PRO A 91 -4.04 -8.44 -6.30
N ALA A 92 -3.94 -9.53 -5.51
CA ALA A 92 -4.77 -9.77 -4.33
C ALA A 92 -4.48 -8.84 -3.15
N SER A 93 -3.32 -8.17 -3.12
CA SER A 93 -3.00 -7.15 -2.10
C SER A 93 -4.02 -6.00 -2.07
N ASN A 94 -4.62 -5.70 -3.23
CA ASN A 94 -5.70 -4.72 -3.40
C ASN A 94 -7.05 -5.23 -2.87
N GLY A 95 -7.20 -6.54 -2.70
CA GLY A 95 -8.46 -7.23 -2.46
C GLY A 95 -9.18 -6.79 -1.18
N VAL A 96 -8.46 -6.42 -0.11
CA VAL A 96 -9.09 -5.87 1.11
C VAL A 96 -9.79 -4.54 0.82
N ALA A 97 -9.19 -3.66 0.01
CA ALA A 97 -9.81 -2.39 -0.37
C ALA A 97 -11.02 -2.59 -1.31
N VAL A 98 -10.93 -3.57 -2.23
CA VAL A 98 -12.04 -3.96 -3.12
C VAL A 98 -13.21 -4.55 -2.30
N LEU A 99 -12.93 -5.41 -1.32
CA LEU A 99 -13.95 -5.96 -0.42
C LEU A 99 -14.63 -4.88 0.42
N ILE A 100 -13.87 -3.92 0.95
CA ILE A 100 -14.43 -2.75 1.66
C ILE A 100 -15.33 -1.94 0.72
N ALA A 101 -14.88 -1.60 -0.50
CA ALA A 101 -15.67 -0.85 -1.47
C ALA A 101 -16.97 -1.58 -1.86
N GLY A 102 -16.93 -2.90 -2.00
CA GLY A 102 -18.11 -3.74 -2.19
C GLY A 102 -19.07 -3.66 -1.00
N TRP A 103 -18.56 -3.87 0.22
CA TRP A 103 -19.34 -3.87 1.46
C TRP A 103 -19.97 -2.50 1.79
N THR A 104 -19.25 -1.40 1.59
CA THR A 104 -19.79 -0.04 1.77
C THR A 104 -20.70 0.40 0.62
N GLY A 105 -20.91 -0.45 -0.39
CA GLY A 105 -21.80 -0.17 -1.52
C GLY A 105 -21.29 0.91 -2.48
N GLN A 106 -19.97 1.10 -2.58
CA GLN A 106 -19.35 2.08 -3.48
C GLN A 106 -19.77 1.88 -4.95
N GLY A 107 -19.99 0.62 -5.36
CA GLY A 107 -20.52 0.25 -6.67
C GLY A 107 -21.86 0.89 -7.05
N ASN A 108 -22.65 1.38 -6.07
CA ASN A 108 -23.88 2.13 -6.34
C ASN A 108 -23.61 3.58 -6.82
N SER A 109 -22.39 4.10 -6.61
CA SER A 109 -22.00 5.46 -6.99
C SER A 109 -21.25 5.55 -8.31
N ASP A 110 -20.53 4.49 -8.70
CA ASP A 110 -19.69 4.44 -9.92
C ASP A 110 -20.11 3.34 -10.92
N GLY A 111 -20.98 2.42 -10.51
CA GLY A 111 -21.46 1.31 -11.34
C GLY A 111 -20.55 0.08 -11.37
N LEU A 112 -19.49 0.02 -10.55
CA LEU A 112 -18.50 -1.06 -10.57
C LEU A 112 -18.86 -2.22 -9.64
N ASN A 113 -18.69 -3.46 -10.12
CA ASN A 113 -18.98 -4.69 -9.38
C ASN A 113 -17.77 -5.14 -8.53
N TYR A 114 -17.43 -4.37 -7.50
CA TYR A 114 -16.33 -4.70 -6.58
C TYR A 114 -16.47 -6.08 -5.93
N THR A 115 -17.69 -6.49 -5.57
CA THR A 115 -17.97 -7.83 -5.01
C THR A 115 -17.71 -8.97 -6.00
N GLY A 116 -17.98 -8.75 -7.29
CA GLY A 116 -17.62 -9.69 -8.35
C GLY A 116 -16.11 -9.78 -8.53
N ALA A 117 -15.45 -8.64 -8.74
CA ALA A 117 -14.00 -8.59 -8.94
C ALA A 117 -13.21 -9.24 -7.79
N ALA A 118 -13.64 -9.05 -6.54
CA ALA A 118 -13.07 -9.76 -5.40
C ALA A 118 -13.34 -11.27 -5.42
N LYS A 119 -14.51 -11.73 -5.90
CA LYS A 119 -14.80 -13.16 -6.06
C LYS A 119 -13.92 -13.77 -7.16
N ASP A 120 -13.85 -13.13 -8.33
CA ASP A 120 -13.07 -13.62 -9.48
C ASP A 120 -11.59 -13.82 -9.09
N GLN A 121 -11.03 -12.89 -8.30
CA GLN A 121 -9.67 -12.97 -7.74
C GLN A 121 -9.49 -14.09 -6.71
N LEU A 122 -10.50 -14.33 -5.87
CA LEU A 122 -10.51 -15.43 -4.90
C LEU A 122 -10.55 -16.79 -5.62
N ASP A 123 -11.47 -16.93 -6.56
CA ASP A 123 -11.64 -18.16 -7.33
C ASP A 123 -10.37 -18.46 -8.13
N PHE A 124 -9.76 -17.45 -8.78
CA PHE A 124 -8.49 -17.59 -9.50
C PHE A 124 -7.37 -18.15 -8.61
N LEU A 125 -7.18 -17.61 -7.40
CA LEU A 125 -6.19 -18.08 -6.44
C LEU A 125 -6.41 -19.53 -5.99
N LEU A 126 -7.67 -19.95 -5.85
CA LEU A 126 -8.01 -21.27 -5.33
C LEU A 126 -8.08 -22.35 -6.42
N ASN A 127 -8.53 -22.00 -7.62
CA ASN A 127 -8.88 -22.93 -8.70
C ASN A 127 -7.85 -22.97 -9.85
N ASN A 128 -7.23 -21.82 -10.18
CA ASN A 128 -6.42 -21.65 -11.40
C ASN A 128 -4.91 -21.59 -11.12
N VAL A 129 -4.52 -21.11 -9.93
CA VAL A 129 -3.12 -20.96 -9.54
C VAL A 129 -2.54 -22.29 -9.04
N SER A 130 -1.35 -22.65 -9.53
CA SER A 130 -0.68 -23.89 -9.11
C SER A 130 -0.32 -23.89 -7.62
N ARG A 131 -0.23 -25.07 -7.00
CA ARG A 131 0.14 -25.25 -5.60
C ARG A 131 1.41 -26.08 -5.46
N SER A 132 2.13 -25.89 -4.36
CA SER A 132 3.24 -26.76 -3.94
C SER A 132 2.74 -28.17 -3.57
N SER A 133 3.66 -29.12 -3.41
CA SER A 133 3.34 -30.49 -2.93
C SER A 133 2.62 -30.49 -1.58
N ASP A 134 2.84 -29.46 -0.78
CA ASP A 134 2.44 -29.36 0.61
C ASP A 134 1.19 -28.46 0.76
N GLY A 135 0.69 -27.89 -0.35
CA GLY A 135 -0.61 -27.24 -0.44
C GLY A 135 -0.59 -25.72 -0.68
N ALA A 136 0.50 -25.02 -0.34
CA ALA A 136 0.59 -23.56 -0.51
C ALA A 136 0.41 -23.12 -1.97
N ILE A 137 -0.39 -22.07 -2.17
CA ILE A 137 -0.65 -21.40 -3.45
C ILE A 137 0.66 -20.76 -3.96
N SER A 138 0.93 -20.89 -5.25
CA SER A 138 2.07 -20.25 -5.90
C SER A 138 1.92 -18.74 -5.94
N HIS A 139 3.00 -18.02 -5.68
CA HIS A 139 3.10 -16.59 -5.95
C HIS A 139 3.15 -16.29 -7.46
N ARG A 140 3.56 -17.26 -8.31
CA ARG A 140 3.70 -17.10 -9.77
C ARG A 140 2.65 -17.89 -10.55
N VAL A 141 2.15 -17.29 -11.63
CA VAL A 141 1.19 -17.94 -12.55
C VAL A 141 1.86 -19.01 -13.43
N SER A 142 3.06 -18.73 -13.94
CA SER A 142 3.73 -19.53 -14.98
C SER A 142 4.47 -20.78 -14.48
N GLN A 143 4.78 -20.84 -13.18
CA GLN A 143 5.45 -21.95 -12.51
C GLN A 143 5.19 -21.87 -11.00
N THR A 144 5.18 -23.00 -10.30
CA THR A 144 5.04 -23.03 -8.84
C THR A 144 6.28 -22.44 -8.16
N GLN A 145 6.12 -21.29 -7.51
CA GLN A 145 7.14 -20.65 -6.66
C GLN A 145 6.51 -20.12 -5.38
N LEU A 146 7.20 -20.29 -4.25
CA LEU A 146 6.81 -19.70 -2.98
C LEU A 146 7.73 -18.51 -2.71
N TRP A 147 7.12 -17.36 -2.40
CA TRP A 147 7.80 -16.09 -2.20
C TRP A 147 7.45 -15.59 -0.79
N SER A 148 8.41 -15.04 -0.04
CA SER A 148 8.17 -14.43 1.29
C SER A 148 7.01 -13.42 1.29
N ASP A 149 6.95 -12.67 0.20
CA ASP A 149 6.05 -11.57 -0.11
C ASP A 149 4.59 -12.01 -0.20
N PHE A 150 4.36 -13.27 -0.60
CA PHE A 150 3.03 -13.87 -0.71
C PHE A 150 2.19 -13.69 0.56
N VAL A 151 2.86 -13.75 1.73
CA VAL A 151 2.25 -13.64 3.06
C VAL A 151 1.59 -12.27 3.30
N TYR A 152 2.05 -11.20 2.64
CA TYR A 152 1.38 -9.90 2.69
C TYR A 152 0.25 -9.78 1.64
N MET A 153 0.43 -10.39 0.46
CA MET A 153 -0.48 -10.15 -0.67
C MET A 153 -1.78 -10.95 -0.57
N VAL A 154 -1.72 -12.24 -0.23
CA VAL A 154 -2.86 -13.16 -0.33
C VAL A 154 -3.52 -13.48 1.01
N PRO A 155 -2.80 -13.91 2.08
CA PRO A 155 -3.43 -14.24 3.35
C PRO A 155 -4.30 -13.13 3.97
N PRO A 156 -3.92 -11.83 3.97
CA PRO A 156 -4.78 -10.77 4.49
C PRO A 156 -6.06 -10.59 3.67
N PHE A 157 -6.02 -10.87 2.36
CA PHE A 157 -7.21 -10.86 1.51
C PHE A 157 -8.11 -12.07 1.80
N LEU A 158 -7.56 -13.28 1.89
CA LEU A 158 -8.32 -14.50 2.21
C LEU A 158 -8.99 -14.41 3.59
N ALA A 159 -8.25 -13.94 4.61
CA ALA A 159 -8.79 -13.73 5.96
C ALA A 159 -9.93 -12.71 5.96
N TYR A 160 -9.77 -11.57 5.28
CA TYR A 160 -10.79 -10.53 5.23
C TYR A 160 -12.03 -10.98 4.43
N TYR A 161 -11.84 -11.76 3.35
CA TYR A 161 -12.94 -12.38 2.61
C TYR A 161 -13.69 -13.38 3.50
N GLY A 162 -12.97 -14.27 4.18
CA GLY A 162 -13.54 -15.30 5.06
C GLY A 162 -14.33 -14.72 6.24
N VAL A 163 -13.80 -13.68 6.88
CA VAL A 163 -14.50 -12.91 7.91
C VAL A 163 -15.77 -12.26 7.36
N LEU A 164 -15.66 -11.52 6.26
CA LEU A 164 -16.76 -10.73 5.67
C LEU A 164 -17.89 -11.59 5.10
N THR A 165 -17.61 -12.84 4.72
CA THR A 165 -18.57 -13.77 4.11
C THR A 165 -18.97 -14.94 5.01
N GLU A 166 -18.60 -14.90 6.29
CA GLU A 166 -18.86 -15.97 7.27
C GLU A 166 -18.37 -17.35 6.79
N ASN A 167 -17.18 -17.38 6.18
CA ASN A 167 -16.55 -18.58 5.61
C ASN A 167 -15.25 -18.96 6.35
N GLU A 168 -15.39 -19.82 7.36
CA GLU A 168 -14.32 -20.33 8.22
C GLU A 168 -13.17 -20.98 7.43
N THR A 169 -13.48 -21.70 6.35
CA THR A 169 -12.49 -22.38 5.51
C THR A 169 -11.51 -21.41 4.84
N LEU A 170 -11.97 -20.20 4.48
CA LEU A 170 -11.08 -19.16 3.92
C LEU A 170 -10.18 -18.52 4.98
N VAL A 171 -10.64 -18.45 6.23
CA VAL A 171 -9.80 -18.02 7.37
C VAL A 171 -8.76 -19.10 7.70
N SER A 172 -9.13 -20.38 7.63
CA SER A 172 -8.19 -21.50 7.76
C SER A 172 -7.13 -21.51 6.65
N GLU A 173 -7.52 -21.27 5.40
CA GLU A 173 -6.58 -21.18 4.26
C GLU A 173 -5.64 -19.97 4.39
N ALA A 174 -6.10 -18.85 4.97
CA ALA A 174 -5.25 -17.70 5.26
C ALA A 174 -4.14 -18.00 6.29
N ASN A 175 -4.35 -18.97 7.20
CA ASN A 175 -3.35 -19.37 8.19
C ASN A 175 -2.36 -20.43 7.66
N ASN A 176 -2.51 -20.90 6.41
CA ASN A 176 -1.70 -21.96 5.81
C ASN A 176 -0.33 -21.44 5.30
N LEU A 177 0.48 -20.90 6.22
CA LEU A 177 1.79 -20.29 5.92
C LEU A 177 2.92 -21.32 5.97
N LEU A 178 3.43 -21.73 4.80
CA LEU A 178 4.41 -22.82 4.69
C LEU A 178 5.88 -22.37 4.63
N ASP A 179 6.45 -21.99 5.77
CA ASP A 179 7.87 -22.28 6.05
C ASP A 179 8.13 -22.61 7.54
N THR A 180 7.76 -23.82 7.93
CA THR A 180 8.02 -24.38 9.27
C THR A 180 9.50 -24.72 9.54
N ASN A 181 10.42 -24.39 8.62
CA ASN A 181 11.85 -24.67 8.73
C ASN A 181 12.75 -23.43 8.54
N ALA A 182 12.16 -22.24 8.37
CA ALA A 182 12.84 -20.96 8.10
C ALA A 182 13.98 -20.60 9.07
N SER A 183 14.04 -21.22 10.26
CA SER A 183 15.11 -20.99 11.22
C SER A 183 15.24 -19.51 11.61
N ASN A 184 14.09 -18.84 11.77
CA ASN A 184 13.88 -17.41 12.07
C ASN A 184 14.10 -16.43 10.88
N LEU A 185 14.63 -16.83 9.71
CA LEU A 185 14.77 -15.94 8.54
C LEU A 185 14.18 -16.58 7.29
N TRP A 186 13.21 -15.91 6.68
CA TRP A 186 12.49 -16.42 5.52
C TRP A 186 13.33 -16.21 4.26
N ARG A 187 13.38 -17.22 3.40
CA ARG A 187 14.02 -17.12 2.08
C ARG A 187 13.11 -16.38 1.12
N HIS A 188 13.71 -15.57 0.26
CA HIS A 188 12.95 -14.72 -0.65
C HIS A 188 12.10 -15.52 -1.66
N VAL A 189 12.73 -16.34 -2.52
CA VAL A 189 12.03 -17.11 -3.56
C VAL A 189 12.55 -18.54 -3.67
N VAL A 190 11.68 -19.51 -3.35
CA VAL A 190 11.95 -20.95 -3.47
C VAL A 190 11.01 -21.64 -4.46
N LEU A 191 11.42 -22.83 -4.93
CA LEU A 191 10.82 -23.59 -6.02
C LEU A 191 10.84 -22.87 -7.38
N GLY A 192 10.43 -23.57 -8.43
CA GLY A 192 10.52 -23.12 -9.83
C GLY A 192 11.79 -23.56 -10.55
N SER A 193 11.85 -23.24 -11.84
CA SER A 193 12.93 -23.60 -12.77
C SER A 193 13.95 -22.48 -13.02
N SER A 194 13.56 -21.24 -12.68
CA SER A 194 14.31 -20.00 -12.89
C SER A 194 13.72 -18.90 -12.01
N GLY A 195 14.49 -17.83 -11.76
CA GLY A 195 14.03 -16.72 -10.91
C GLY A 195 13.90 -17.08 -9.42
N THR A 196 14.71 -18.03 -8.94
CA THR A 196 14.85 -18.34 -7.51
C THR A 196 15.87 -17.43 -6.84
N ASP A 197 15.63 -17.14 -5.57
CA ASP A 197 16.50 -16.37 -4.69
C ASP A 197 16.46 -17.01 -3.30
N SER A 198 17.55 -17.69 -2.92
CA SER A 198 17.66 -18.36 -1.63
C SER A 198 18.18 -17.48 -0.50
N GLY A 199 18.41 -16.19 -0.74
CA GLY A 199 18.87 -15.24 0.28
C GLY A 199 17.76 -14.81 1.24
N HIS A 200 18.15 -14.32 2.41
CA HIS A 200 17.24 -13.74 3.40
C HIS A 200 17.02 -12.26 3.10
N TRP A 201 16.28 -11.98 2.01
CA TRP A 201 15.98 -10.63 1.56
C TRP A 201 15.14 -9.88 2.61
N SER A 202 15.59 -8.69 2.99
CA SER A 202 15.09 -7.98 4.16
C SER A 202 13.68 -7.43 3.97
N THR A 203 13.34 -6.95 2.76
CA THR A 203 11.98 -6.45 2.47
C THR A 203 10.98 -7.61 2.44
N GLY A 204 11.33 -8.76 1.87
CA GLY A 204 10.53 -9.98 1.93
C GLY A 204 10.26 -10.47 3.36
N ASN A 205 11.26 -10.42 4.26
CA ASN A 205 11.07 -10.73 5.68
C ASN A 205 10.15 -9.71 6.37
N GLY A 206 10.25 -8.42 6.01
CA GLY A 206 9.30 -7.39 6.43
C GLY A 206 7.87 -7.65 5.94
N TRP A 207 7.70 -8.06 4.68
CA TRP A 207 6.40 -8.42 4.11
C TRP A 207 5.79 -9.61 4.86
N ALA A 208 6.56 -10.64 5.17
CA ALA A 208 6.10 -11.81 5.92
C ALA A 208 5.54 -11.42 7.28
N ALA A 209 6.33 -10.74 8.12
CA ALA A 209 5.89 -10.28 9.44
C ALA A 209 4.71 -9.28 9.37
N ALA A 210 4.70 -8.38 8.38
CA ALA A 210 3.61 -7.42 8.19
C ALA A 210 2.31 -8.11 7.73
N GLY A 211 2.41 -9.18 6.95
CA GLY A 211 1.27 -9.98 6.48
C GLY A 211 0.64 -10.79 7.62
N MET A 212 1.47 -11.46 8.42
CA MET A 212 1.05 -12.20 9.62
C MET A 212 0.24 -11.32 10.58
N LEU A 213 0.73 -10.12 10.90
CA LEU A 213 0.03 -9.18 11.78
C LEU A 213 -1.30 -8.66 11.18
N ARG A 214 -1.42 -8.57 9.84
CA ARG A 214 -2.69 -8.22 9.17
C ARG A 214 -3.71 -9.36 9.21
N VAL A 215 -3.27 -10.62 9.06
CA VAL A 215 -4.13 -11.80 9.25
C VAL A 215 -4.61 -11.85 10.70
N TYR A 216 -3.68 -11.80 11.67
CA TYR A 216 -4.01 -11.77 13.10
C TYR A 216 -5.04 -10.69 13.43
N ALA A 217 -4.79 -9.44 13.02
CA ALA A 217 -5.69 -8.33 13.34
C ALA A 217 -7.08 -8.49 12.70
N THR A 218 -7.16 -9.12 11.53
CA THR A 218 -8.43 -9.43 10.86
C THR A 218 -9.21 -10.50 11.64
N ILE A 219 -8.55 -11.55 12.12
CA ILE A 219 -9.17 -12.61 12.92
C ILE A 219 -9.58 -12.09 14.31
N GLN A 220 -8.72 -11.34 15.01
CA GLN A 220 -8.99 -10.77 16.34
C GLN A 220 -10.20 -9.84 16.36
N LYS A 221 -10.51 -9.15 15.25
CA LYS A 221 -11.68 -8.25 15.15
C LYS A 221 -12.92 -8.92 14.55
N SER A 222 -12.97 -10.25 14.52
CA SER A 222 -14.02 -11.04 13.88
C SER A 222 -14.72 -12.02 14.82
N GLN A 223 -15.78 -12.65 14.30
CA GLN A 223 -16.47 -13.80 14.91
C GLN A 223 -15.58 -15.04 15.10
N TYR A 224 -14.36 -15.05 14.57
CA TYR A 224 -13.46 -16.20 14.55
C TYR A 224 -12.27 -16.12 15.55
N GLU A 225 -12.16 -15.05 16.35
CA GLU A 225 -11.09 -14.86 17.36
C GLU A 225 -10.89 -16.09 18.26
N SER A 226 -11.98 -16.67 18.78
CA SER A 226 -11.92 -17.86 19.64
C SER A 226 -11.64 -19.17 18.90
N THR A 227 -11.90 -19.21 17.59
CA THR A 227 -11.78 -20.43 16.77
C THR A 227 -10.33 -20.65 16.35
N PHE A 228 -9.65 -19.60 15.90
CA PHE A 228 -8.26 -19.64 15.42
C PHE A 228 -7.27 -19.08 16.44
N SER A 229 -7.55 -19.23 17.75
CA SER A 229 -6.72 -18.65 18.80
C SER A 229 -5.30 -19.23 18.82
N SER A 230 -5.11 -20.49 18.39
CA SER A 230 -3.79 -21.12 18.31
C SER A 230 -3.00 -20.65 17.09
N GLU A 231 -3.65 -20.53 15.93
CA GLU A 231 -3.07 -19.97 14.72
C GLU A 231 -2.71 -18.49 14.91
N MET A 232 -3.50 -17.75 15.70
CA MET A 232 -3.16 -16.40 16.15
C MET A 232 -1.90 -16.37 17.03
N ASP A 233 -1.72 -17.30 17.97
CA ASP A 233 -0.48 -17.41 18.76
C ASP A 233 0.72 -17.79 17.88
N ASP A 234 0.55 -18.64 16.86
CA ASP A 234 1.59 -19.00 15.88
C ASP A 234 2.00 -17.79 15.01
N LEU A 235 1.05 -17.00 14.50
CA LEU A 235 1.32 -15.78 13.73
C LEU A 235 2.14 -14.75 14.53
N ILE A 236 1.85 -14.59 15.83
CA ILE A 236 2.64 -13.74 16.73
C ILE A 236 4.04 -14.33 16.96
N SER A 237 4.13 -15.65 17.14
CA SER A 237 5.39 -16.35 17.35
C SER A 237 6.33 -16.21 16.16
N TRP A 238 5.86 -16.46 14.93
CA TRP A 238 6.66 -16.29 13.71
C TRP A 238 7.05 -14.82 13.46
N THR A 239 6.16 -13.87 13.77
CA THR A 239 6.49 -12.43 13.70
C THR A 239 7.64 -12.10 14.65
N LEU A 240 7.60 -12.59 15.89
CA LEU A 240 8.66 -12.40 16.89
C LEU A 240 9.97 -13.10 16.49
N GLU A 241 9.92 -14.28 15.86
CA GLU A 241 11.11 -14.96 15.33
C GLU A 241 11.79 -14.14 14.21
N ILE A 242 11.02 -13.62 13.25
CA ILE A 242 11.54 -12.74 12.19
C ILE A 242 12.17 -11.49 12.79
N GLN A 243 11.45 -10.77 13.67
CA GLN A 243 11.97 -9.56 14.33
C GLN A 243 13.27 -9.84 15.09
N LYS A 244 13.31 -10.94 15.85
CA LYS A 244 14.48 -11.40 16.63
C LYS A 244 15.70 -11.66 15.75
N ALA A 245 15.53 -12.29 14.61
CA ALA A 245 16.65 -12.60 13.72
C ALA A 245 17.11 -11.35 12.95
N MET A 246 16.17 -10.56 12.43
CA MET A 246 16.46 -9.29 11.75
C MET A 246 17.24 -8.33 12.66
N TYR A 247 16.70 -8.01 13.84
CA TYR A 247 17.40 -7.15 14.82
C TYR A 247 18.60 -7.82 15.50
N GLY A 248 18.77 -9.15 15.34
CA GLY A 248 19.98 -9.88 15.72
C GLY A 248 21.13 -9.73 14.73
N ALA A 249 20.84 -9.34 13.48
CA ALA A 249 21.81 -9.17 12.39
C ALA A 249 22.10 -7.71 12.03
N VAL A 250 21.24 -6.75 12.44
CA VAL A 250 21.44 -5.31 12.15
C VAL A 250 22.74 -4.77 12.77
N ASP A 251 23.46 -3.93 12.02
CA ASP A 251 24.69 -3.31 12.50
C ASP A 251 24.46 -1.97 13.26
N ASN A 252 25.55 -1.28 13.58
CA ASN A 252 25.53 -0.03 14.35
C ASN A 252 24.93 1.18 13.61
N THR A 253 24.61 1.07 12.31
CA THR A 253 23.79 2.07 11.60
C THR A 253 22.32 1.98 11.96
N HIS A 254 21.86 0.81 12.42
CA HIS A 254 20.46 0.46 12.65
C HIS A 254 19.58 0.48 11.39
N ILE A 255 20.17 0.52 10.20
CA ILE A 255 19.54 0.26 8.90
C ILE A 255 19.89 -1.19 8.50
N PHE A 256 18.93 -1.96 8.00
CA PHE A 256 19.23 -3.31 7.51
C PHE A 256 19.99 -3.27 6.19
N ARG A 257 20.72 -4.35 5.91
CA ARG A 257 21.22 -4.67 4.57
C ARG A 257 20.09 -5.22 3.72
N ASN A 258 20.17 -5.07 2.39
CA ASN A 258 19.14 -5.56 1.46
C ASN A 258 18.93 -7.07 1.61
N TYR A 259 19.99 -7.83 1.87
CA TYR A 259 19.92 -9.18 2.45
C TYR A 259 20.53 -9.12 3.84
N VAL A 260 19.77 -9.52 4.86
CA VAL A 260 20.08 -9.14 6.25
C VAL A 260 21.40 -9.70 6.77
N ASP A 261 21.85 -10.84 6.21
CA ASP A 261 23.06 -11.57 6.58
C ASP A 261 24.21 -11.46 5.55
N ASP A 262 24.11 -10.54 4.57
CA ASP A 262 25.17 -10.27 3.57
C ASP A 262 25.68 -8.82 3.64
N ASP A 263 26.88 -8.63 4.20
CA ASP A 263 27.54 -7.34 4.40
C ASP A 263 28.06 -6.68 3.11
N SER A 264 28.06 -7.41 1.99
CA SER A 264 28.42 -6.89 0.67
C SER A 264 27.27 -6.14 -0.02
N THR A 265 26.03 -6.31 0.48
CA THR A 265 24.84 -5.70 -0.12
C THR A 265 24.63 -4.26 0.37
N PHE A 266 23.84 -3.47 -0.39
CA PHE A 266 23.50 -2.10 -0.02
C PHE A 266 22.59 -2.06 1.22
N TYR A 267 22.56 -0.94 1.95
CA TYR A 267 21.57 -0.74 3.01
C TYR A 267 20.18 -0.56 2.39
N ASP A 268 19.13 -1.13 2.97
CA ASP A 268 17.76 -0.97 2.50
C ASP A 268 16.90 -0.26 3.53
N SER A 269 16.55 0.99 3.22
CA SER A 269 15.67 1.81 4.05
C SER A 269 14.22 1.33 4.02
N ALA A 270 13.80 0.61 2.96
CA ALA A 270 12.43 0.13 2.80
C ALA A 270 12.11 -0.97 3.83
N SER A 271 12.89 -2.05 3.86
CA SER A 271 12.79 -3.08 4.91
C SER A 271 12.99 -2.52 6.32
N THR A 272 13.85 -1.51 6.48
CA THR A 272 14.05 -0.83 7.76
C THR A 272 12.78 -0.14 8.26
N ALA A 273 12.05 0.55 7.38
CA ALA A 273 10.76 1.13 7.72
C ALA A 273 9.68 0.06 7.97
N LEU A 274 9.60 -0.97 7.12
CA LEU A 274 8.60 -2.03 7.22
C LEU A 274 8.79 -2.90 8.48
N MET A 275 10.02 -3.26 8.83
CA MET A 275 10.32 -4.04 10.03
C MET A 275 9.98 -3.25 11.30
N ALA A 276 10.35 -1.96 11.37
CA ALA A 276 9.98 -1.09 12.49
C ALA A 276 8.45 -0.94 12.61
N TYR A 277 7.73 -0.82 11.49
CA TYR A 277 6.27 -0.89 11.45
C TYR A 277 5.72 -2.18 12.09
N THR A 278 6.30 -3.35 11.81
CA THR A 278 5.83 -4.61 12.42
C THR A 278 5.97 -4.62 13.94
N VAL A 279 7.02 -4.00 14.50
CA VAL A 279 7.21 -3.92 15.95
C VAL A 279 6.15 -3.02 16.60
N TYR A 280 5.92 -1.82 16.05
CA TYR A 280 4.86 -0.94 16.57
C TYR A 280 3.47 -1.58 16.42
N ARG A 281 3.22 -2.31 15.33
CA ARG A 281 1.95 -3.03 15.13
C ARG A 281 1.78 -4.19 16.10
N LEU A 282 2.81 -5.00 16.29
CA LEU A 282 2.83 -6.06 17.30
C LEU A 282 2.53 -5.49 18.69
N TYR A 283 3.16 -4.37 19.06
CA TYR A 283 2.83 -3.64 20.29
C TYR A 283 1.34 -3.27 20.37
N THR A 284 0.78 -2.62 19.33
CA THR A 284 -0.66 -2.23 19.33
C THR A 284 -1.63 -3.42 19.41
N ILE A 285 -1.15 -4.64 19.16
CA ILE A 285 -1.93 -5.87 19.13
C ILE A 285 -1.81 -6.66 20.44
N THR A 286 -0.61 -6.77 21.02
CA THR A 286 -0.30 -7.66 22.17
C THR A 286 0.22 -6.92 23.41
N GLY A 287 0.68 -5.67 23.27
CA GLY A 287 1.45 -4.96 24.28
C GLY A 287 2.92 -5.41 24.40
N ASP A 288 3.43 -6.27 23.50
CA ASP A 288 4.83 -6.68 23.52
C ASP A 288 5.78 -5.49 23.25
N THR A 289 6.82 -5.38 24.07
CA THR A 289 7.83 -4.31 23.97
C THR A 289 9.22 -4.81 23.62
N SER A 290 9.36 -6.07 23.18
CA SER A 290 10.63 -6.81 23.12
C SER A 290 11.66 -6.16 22.17
N TYR A 291 11.19 -5.60 21.05
CA TYR A 291 12.03 -4.94 20.04
C TYR A 291 11.76 -3.44 19.86
N ILE A 292 10.97 -2.81 20.75
CA ILE A 292 10.56 -1.40 20.61
C ILE A 292 11.75 -0.43 20.58
N ARG A 293 12.82 -0.71 21.33
CA ARG A 293 14.03 0.15 21.34
C ARG A 293 14.82 0.03 20.05
N GLU A 294 14.80 -1.15 19.45
CA GLU A 294 15.48 -1.48 18.21
C GLU A 294 14.71 -0.88 17.01
N ALA A 295 13.38 -0.94 17.02
CA ALA A 295 12.51 -0.21 16.09
C ALA A 295 12.65 1.32 16.22
N GLU A 296 12.75 1.86 17.44
CA GLU A 296 12.97 3.30 17.67
C GLU A 296 14.35 3.74 17.16
N ARG A 297 15.38 2.91 17.32
CA ARG A 297 16.72 3.14 16.75
C ARG A 297 16.69 3.18 15.23
N SER A 298 16.10 2.17 14.59
CA SER A 298 15.96 2.11 13.13
C SER A 298 15.16 3.30 12.58
N ARG A 299 14.00 3.61 13.18
CA ARG A 299 13.20 4.78 12.80
C ARG A 299 13.97 6.09 12.99
N THR A 300 14.72 6.24 14.08
CA THR A 300 15.55 7.44 14.33
C THR A 300 16.71 7.55 13.35
N ALA A 301 17.32 6.43 12.93
CA ALA A 301 18.35 6.40 11.91
C ALA A 301 17.81 6.84 10.54
N LEU A 302 16.64 6.35 10.11
CA LEU A 302 15.97 6.80 8.89
C LEU A 302 15.70 8.33 8.88
N TYR A 303 15.43 8.92 10.04
CA TYR A 303 15.26 10.37 10.20
C TYR A 303 16.52 11.10 10.72
N ALA A 304 17.71 10.49 10.60
CA ALA A 304 18.97 11.14 10.93
C ALA A 304 19.27 12.31 9.97
N SER A 305 19.89 13.37 10.49
CA SER A 305 20.32 14.51 9.66
C SER A 305 21.78 14.36 9.20
N GLY A 306 21.98 14.31 7.89
CA GLY A 306 23.30 14.16 7.27
C GLY A 306 24.24 15.29 7.65
N SER A 307 25.30 14.97 8.41
CA SER A 307 26.13 15.97 9.09
C SER A 307 27.13 16.69 8.15
N THR A 308 26.63 17.61 7.34
CA THR A 308 27.42 18.63 6.61
C THR A 308 27.15 20.07 7.07
N SER A 309 26.59 20.24 8.27
CA SER A 309 26.55 21.54 8.96
C SER A 309 27.94 21.94 9.48
N THR A 310 28.72 22.63 8.65
CA THR A 310 29.97 23.28 9.05
C THR A 310 29.71 24.27 10.20
N PHE A 311 30.20 23.95 11.41
CA PHE A 311 29.99 24.74 12.62
C PHE A 311 30.52 26.19 12.50
N SER A 312 29.66 27.09 12.03
CA SER A 312 29.87 28.54 12.05
C SER A 312 29.21 29.12 13.30
N LEU A 313 30.02 29.49 14.29
CA LEU A 313 29.57 30.16 15.51
C LEU A 313 29.09 31.60 15.21
N SER A 314 27.88 31.73 14.67
CA SER A 314 27.19 33.01 14.51
C SER A 314 26.48 33.39 15.80
N LEU A 315 26.99 34.41 16.50
CA LEU A 315 26.41 34.92 17.73
C LEU A 315 25.21 35.85 17.41
N SER A 316 24.07 35.27 17.04
CA SER A 316 22.84 36.00 16.74
C SER A 316 22.18 36.54 18.02
N SER A 317 21.93 37.86 18.04
CA SER A 317 21.20 38.51 19.13
C SER A 317 19.70 38.34 18.98
N THR A 318 18.98 38.25 20.10
CA THR A 318 17.54 38.01 20.11
C THR A 318 16.75 39.20 19.56
N SER A 319 16.14 39.05 18.39
CA SER A 319 15.08 39.92 17.87
C SER A 319 13.82 39.09 17.60
N THR A 320 12.74 39.40 18.31
CA THR A 320 11.49 38.63 18.24
C THR A 320 10.63 39.10 17.08
N SER A 321 10.70 38.39 15.95
CA SER A 321 9.78 38.58 14.81
C SER A 321 8.94 37.33 14.56
N THR A 322 7.69 37.34 15.00
CA THR A 322 6.72 36.28 14.69
C THR A 322 6.25 36.39 13.23
N SER A 323 6.93 35.69 12.34
CA SER A 323 6.47 35.44 10.96
C SER A 323 6.30 33.95 10.74
N THR A 324 5.06 33.50 10.57
CA THR A 324 4.73 32.11 10.23
C THR A 324 5.17 31.83 8.79
N ALA A 325 6.43 31.40 8.63
CA ALA A 325 6.87 30.83 7.36
C ALA A 325 6.07 29.55 7.08
N PRO A 326 5.71 29.25 5.82
CA PRO A 326 5.22 27.92 5.47
C PRO A 326 6.31 26.90 5.81
N ALA A 327 5.95 25.80 6.45
CA ALA A 327 6.89 24.71 6.70
C ALA A 327 7.44 24.22 5.36
N SER A 328 8.78 24.12 5.25
CA SER A 328 9.42 23.68 4.02
C SER A 328 9.09 22.22 3.75
N THR A 329 8.45 21.94 2.61
CA THR A 329 8.12 20.57 2.17
C THR A 329 9.33 19.77 1.70
N SER A 330 10.54 20.34 1.76
CA SER A 330 11.78 19.66 1.39
C SER A 330 12.39 18.95 2.60
N THR A 331 12.76 17.70 2.38
CA THR A 331 13.55 16.84 3.27
C THR A 331 15.06 17.13 3.23
N SER A 332 15.46 18.28 2.65
CA SER A 332 16.87 18.72 2.58
C SER A 332 17.55 18.69 3.95
N GLY A 333 18.53 17.80 4.11
CA GLY A 333 19.34 17.64 5.32
C GLY A 333 19.10 16.34 6.07
N TYR A 334 18.09 15.54 5.73
CA TYR A 334 18.02 14.13 6.14
C TYR A 334 19.06 13.29 5.38
N GLU A 335 19.53 12.21 6.00
CA GLU A 335 20.51 11.29 5.40
C GLU A 335 19.84 10.27 4.47
N HIS A 336 18.68 9.74 4.88
CA HIS A 336 17.95 8.69 4.13
C HIS A 336 16.79 9.20 3.28
N PHE A 337 16.75 10.51 2.97
CA PHE A 337 15.75 11.10 2.08
C PHE A 337 16.42 12.03 1.07
N THR A 338 16.01 11.95 -0.20
CA THR A 338 16.37 12.95 -1.22
C THR A 338 15.80 14.33 -0.85
N SER A 339 16.24 15.40 -1.51
CA SER A 339 15.69 16.76 -1.28
C SER A 339 14.18 16.88 -1.51
N ASP A 340 13.62 15.94 -2.28
CA ASP A 340 12.29 16.01 -2.88
C ASP A 340 11.32 15.00 -2.22
N GLY A 341 11.77 14.24 -1.22
CA GLY A 341 10.94 13.40 -0.35
C GLY A 341 11.10 11.88 -0.49
N TRP A 342 11.86 11.39 -1.48
CA TRP A 342 12.05 9.95 -1.68
C TRP A 342 13.00 9.34 -0.65
N LEU A 343 12.59 8.21 -0.06
CA LEU A 343 13.41 7.39 0.84
C LEU A 343 14.56 6.73 0.04
N THR A 344 15.78 6.72 0.60
CA THR A 344 16.99 6.24 -0.08
C THR A 344 18.08 5.86 0.94
N PRO A 345 18.97 4.89 0.67
CA PRO A 345 18.89 3.85 -0.37
C PRO A 345 17.69 2.92 -0.14
N VAL A 346 17.10 2.41 -1.22
CA VAL A 346 15.95 1.49 -1.21
C VAL A 346 16.14 0.43 -2.28
N VAL A 347 15.47 -0.72 -2.13
CA VAL A 347 15.47 -1.78 -3.15
C VAL A 347 14.69 -1.41 -4.41
N ASN A 348 15.12 -1.91 -5.57
CA ASN A 348 14.38 -1.86 -6.83
C ASN A 348 13.37 -3.03 -6.90
N PRO A 349 12.05 -2.79 -6.88
CA PRO A 349 11.03 -3.86 -6.83
C PRO A 349 10.99 -4.72 -8.10
N HIS A 350 11.56 -4.27 -9.22
CA HIS A 350 11.67 -5.07 -10.45
C HIS A 350 13.01 -5.82 -10.57
N SER A 351 13.93 -5.61 -9.64
CA SER A 351 15.27 -6.21 -9.62
C SER A 351 15.85 -6.16 -8.21
N TYR A 352 15.28 -6.96 -7.30
CA TYR A 352 15.51 -6.96 -5.85
C TYR A 352 16.97 -7.08 -5.38
N GLY A 353 17.89 -7.54 -6.23
CA GLY A 353 19.34 -7.51 -5.97
C GLY A 353 20.02 -6.16 -6.25
N VAL A 354 19.28 -5.11 -6.61
CA VAL A 354 19.79 -3.81 -7.09
C VAL A 354 19.10 -2.66 -6.36
N GLU A 355 19.87 -1.61 -6.05
CA GLU A 355 19.38 -0.38 -5.45
C GLU A 355 18.50 0.43 -6.45
N GLY A 356 17.37 0.94 -5.97
CA GLY A 356 16.46 1.84 -6.69
C GLY A 356 16.50 3.27 -6.17
N SER A 357 15.86 4.20 -6.89
CA SER A 357 15.77 5.62 -6.49
C SER A 357 14.37 6.02 -5.99
N ASP A 358 13.34 5.69 -6.78
CA ASP A 358 11.97 6.20 -6.60
C ASP A 358 11.03 5.00 -6.35
N SER A 359 10.91 4.55 -5.10
CA SER A 359 10.05 3.40 -4.73
C SER A 359 8.76 3.85 -4.03
N ALA A 360 7.62 3.66 -4.69
CA ALA A 360 6.30 3.92 -4.12
C ALA A 360 5.95 2.97 -2.96
N GLU A 361 6.46 1.74 -3.02
CA GLU A 361 6.42 0.75 -1.94
C GLU A 361 7.14 1.28 -0.69
N ALA A 362 8.38 1.76 -0.83
CA ALA A 362 9.13 2.34 0.28
C ALA A 362 8.45 3.57 0.89
N GLN A 363 7.78 4.40 0.08
CA GLN A 363 6.94 5.51 0.58
C GLN A 363 5.74 5.01 1.39
N ALA A 364 5.08 3.94 0.96
CA ALA A 364 4.01 3.31 1.74
C ALA A 364 4.53 2.77 3.08
N PHE A 365 5.73 2.19 3.13
CA PHE A 365 6.34 1.71 4.38
C PHE A 365 6.65 2.83 5.37
N VAL A 366 7.12 4.00 4.89
CA VAL A 366 7.32 5.19 5.74
C VAL A 366 6.00 5.65 6.37
N LEU A 367 4.92 5.71 5.58
CA LEU A 367 3.59 6.11 6.08
C LEU A 367 2.99 5.08 7.05
N LEU A 368 3.15 3.79 6.77
CA LEU A 368 2.73 2.70 7.65
C LEU A 368 3.48 2.77 8.99
N MET A 369 4.81 2.87 8.95
CA MET A 369 5.67 3.02 10.13
C MET A 369 5.28 4.23 10.97
N GLN A 370 5.08 5.40 10.33
CA GLN A 370 4.70 6.62 11.03
C GLN A 370 3.33 6.49 11.71
N SER A 371 2.32 5.91 11.03
CA SER A 371 1.00 5.64 11.62
C SER A 371 1.09 4.72 12.86
N ALA A 372 1.84 3.63 12.77
CA ALA A 372 1.97 2.69 13.89
C ALA A 372 2.77 3.30 15.06
N TYR A 373 3.81 4.08 14.77
CA TYR A 373 4.56 4.84 15.75
C TYR A 373 3.70 5.90 16.46
N GLU A 374 2.86 6.65 15.74
CA GLU A 374 1.96 7.65 16.33
C GLU A 374 0.96 7.03 17.32
N GLU A 375 0.44 5.84 17.02
CA GLU A 375 -0.42 5.08 17.94
C GLU A 375 0.33 4.61 19.20
N TRP A 376 1.57 4.11 19.06
CA TRP A 376 2.43 3.75 20.20
C TRP A 376 2.83 4.97 21.06
N VAL A 377 3.05 6.13 20.45
CA VAL A 377 3.28 7.41 21.17
C VAL A 377 2.02 7.84 21.91
N ALA A 378 0.83 7.71 21.29
CA ALA A 378 -0.44 8.05 21.93
C ALA A 378 -0.71 7.20 23.18
N ASP A 379 -0.27 5.94 23.20
CA ASP A 379 -0.30 5.05 24.36
C ASP A 379 0.89 5.23 25.34
N GLY A 380 1.65 6.32 25.20
CA GLY A 380 2.67 6.74 26.16
C GLY A 380 4.04 6.08 26.00
N SER A 381 4.37 5.59 24.80
CA SER A 381 5.70 5.10 24.43
C SER A 381 6.27 4.02 25.36
N GLN A 382 5.46 3.01 25.69
CA GLN A 382 5.86 1.89 26.55
C GLN A 382 7.07 1.15 25.95
N GLY A 383 7.97 0.60 26.78
CA GLY A 383 9.15 -0.13 26.31
C GLY A 383 10.37 0.72 25.90
N SER A 384 10.16 1.99 25.51
CA SER A 384 11.24 2.93 25.13
C SER A 384 12.41 2.97 26.13
N GLY A 385 12.10 2.94 27.42
CA GLY A 385 13.05 3.13 28.51
C GLY A 385 13.24 4.60 28.90
N ALA A 386 12.50 5.53 28.27
CA ALA A 386 12.41 6.91 28.74
C ALA A 386 11.68 6.95 30.10
N LEU A 387 12.15 7.81 31.01
CA LEU A 387 11.52 7.96 32.33
C LEU A 387 10.17 8.69 32.17
N GLN A 388 9.06 7.95 32.21
CA GLN A 388 7.71 8.49 32.00
C GLN A 388 7.32 9.54 33.06
N LEU A 389 7.54 10.81 32.73
CA LEU A 389 6.87 11.93 33.38
C LEU A 389 5.39 11.90 32.99
N ARG A 390 4.59 11.14 33.75
CA ARG A 390 3.13 11.07 33.59
C ARG A 390 2.48 12.43 33.87
N THR A 391 2.40 13.28 32.85
CA THR A 391 1.51 14.45 32.82
C THR A 391 0.07 13.99 32.66
N SER A 392 -0.46 13.31 33.68
CA SER A 392 -1.85 12.84 33.70
C SER A 392 -2.79 14.03 33.57
N VAL A 393 -3.62 14.02 32.51
CA VAL A 393 -4.53 15.13 32.14
C VAL A 393 -5.48 15.53 33.28
N TRP A 394 -5.77 14.60 34.18
CA TRP A 394 -6.53 14.81 35.42
C TRP A 394 -5.92 15.84 36.40
N GLY A 395 -4.60 16.09 36.36
CA GLY A 395 -3.94 17.03 37.29
C GLY A 395 -4.31 18.50 37.09
N VAL A 396 -4.75 18.88 35.88
CA VAL A 396 -5.09 20.28 35.56
C VAL A 396 -6.42 20.70 36.19
N LEU A 397 -7.40 19.79 36.26
CA LEU A 397 -8.74 20.10 36.77
C LEU A 397 -8.80 20.27 38.30
N VAL A 398 -8.00 19.50 39.05
CA VAL A 398 -7.91 19.66 40.52
C VAL A 398 -7.31 21.02 40.91
N SER A 399 -6.37 21.52 40.10
CA SER A 399 -5.69 22.81 40.34
C SER A 399 -6.63 24.02 40.21
N ILE A 400 -7.71 23.91 39.42
CA ILE A 400 -8.71 24.98 39.26
C ILE A 400 -9.74 24.96 40.40
N ALA A 401 -10.12 23.77 40.89
CA ALA A 401 -11.12 23.63 41.95
C ALA A 401 -10.69 24.24 43.31
N VAL A 402 -9.39 24.23 43.62
CA VAL A 402 -8.85 24.80 44.88
C VAL A 402 -8.77 26.33 44.85
N GLY A 403 -8.65 26.93 43.66
CA GLY A 403 -8.50 28.40 43.51
C GLY A 403 -9.76 29.22 43.80
N VAL A 404 -10.95 28.60 43.80
CA VAL A 404 -12.25 29.30 43.86
C VAL A 404 -12.83 29.38 45.29
N VAL A 405 -12.17 28.77 46.29
CA VAL A 405 -12.67 28.71 47.69
C VAL A 405 -11.91 29.69 48.63
N VAL A 406 -10.98 30.50 48.09
CA VAL A 406 -10.11 31.40 48.89
C VAL A 406 -10.33 32.89 48.58
N LEU A 407 -11.26 33.23 47.66
CA LEU A 407 -11.69 34.61 47.41
C LEU A 407 -13.21 34.75 47.46
N LEU A 408 -13.61 35.76 48.25
CA LEU A 408 -14.94 36.30 48.58
C LEU A 408 -16.03 36.19 47.49
#